data_AF-K6THD5-F1
#
_entry.id   AF-K6THD5-F1
#
_cell.length_a   1.000
_cell.length_b   1.000
_cell.length_c   1.000
_cell.angle_alpha   90.00
_cell.angle_beta   90.00
_cell.angle_gamma   90.00
#
_symmetry.space_group_name_H-M   'P 1'
#
loop_
_entity.id
_entity.type
_entity.pdbx_description
1 polymer ?
#
loop_
_entity_poly.entity_id
_entity_poly.type
_entity_poly.pdbx_seq_one_letter_code
_entity_poly.pdbx_strand_id
1 'polypeptide(L)'
;MIEEDVYLKKLELHTNEVLKKNIYKDLNIRCCPTCGSEIYIKYGSYKGIQRYQCKKCNKTFSNTTNSLWSYSKKNPKLWIEFLELMIEKKSLRFCAEKLNINLVTAFYWRHKVLHALTLDSTPDLLRGIIYINKIIIKENFKGCRNIEVSAKITRRKNIWILAAKGQEDSMFVQPIFKDFWDWKIFYEKIYSRVEKNSHIISYGDRYLSLVAQNITKSHLPR
;
A
#
# COMPACT_ATOMS: atom_id res chain seq x y z
N MET A 1 5.69 5.17 -21.93
CA MET A 1 4.64 5.92 -22.65
C MET A 1 3.35 5.73 -21.87
N ILE A 2 3.08 6.61 -20.90
CA ILE A 2 1.76 6.76 -20.28
C ILE A 2 1.39 8.22 -20.58
N GLU A 3 1.10 8.49 -21.85
CA GLU A 3 0.20 9.57 -22.18
C GLU A 3 -1.18 8.93 -22.13
N GLU A 4 -1.99 9.30 -21.16
CA GLU A 4 -3.41 9.57 -21.38
C GLU A 4 -4.02 9.90 -20.04
N ASP A 5 -4.33 11.19 -19.90
CA ASP A 5 -5.11 11.78 -18.82
C ASP A 5 -4.34 12.31 -17.59
N VAL A 6 -3.31 13.12 -17.85
CA VAL A 6 -2.61 13.95 -16.85
C VAL A 6 -3.58 14.81 -16.02
N TYR A 7 -4.75 15.16 -16.58
CA TYR A 7 -5.76 15.98 -15.94
C TYR A 7 -6.95 15.17 -15.38
N LEU A 8 -6.94 13.84 -15.50
CA LEU A 8 -8.02 12.96 -15.03
C LEU A 8 -9.43 13.32 -15.56
N LYS A 9 -9.51 13.96 -16.74
CA LYS A 9 -10.76 14.37 -17.41
C LYS A 9 -11.69 13.21 -17.73
N LYS A 10 -11.15 12.04 -18.11
CA LYS A 10 -11.93 10.81 -18.29
C LYS A 10 -12.51 10.35 -16.95
N LEU A 11 -11.74 10.52 -15.87
CA LEU A 11 -12.19 10.17 -14.53
C LEU A 11 -13.29 11.13 -14.06
N GLU A 12 -13.17 12.44 -14.31
CA GLU A 12 -14.21 13.44 -14.04
C GLU A 12 -15.55 13.12 -14.72
N LEU A 13 -15.52 12.70 -16.00
CA LEU A 13 -16.72 12.33 -16.75
C LEU A 13 -17.48 11.15 -16.13
N HIS A 14 -16.75 10.14 -15.65
CA HIS A 14 -17.35 8.96 -15.02
C HIS A 14 -17.55 9.10 -13.50
N THR A 15 -17.07 10.18 -12.89
CA THR A 15 -17.10 10.38 -11.42
C THR A 15 -18.52 10.32 -10.84
N ASN A 16 -19.52 10.79 -11.58
CA ASN A 16 -20.93 10.75 -11.16
C ASN A 16 -21.57 9.36 -11.32
N GLU A 17 -21.04 8.52 -12.20
CA GLU A 17 -21.52 7.15 -12.46
C GLU A 17 -20.87 6.11 -11.52
N VAL A 18 -19.76 6.50 -10.88
CA VAL A 18 -19.01 5.76 -9.86
C VAL A 18 -19.84 5.69 -8.56
N LEU A 19 -20.97 5.01 -8.62
CA LEU A 19 -21.76 4.68 -7.45
C LEU A 19 -21.08 3.54 -6.70
N LYS A 20 -20.87 3.73 -5.40
CA LYS A 20 -20.37 2.70 -4.48
C LYS A 20 -21.16 1.38 -4.58
N LYS A 21 -22.44 1.43 -4.94
CA LYS A 21 -23.25 0.22 -5.16
C LYS A 21 -22.83 -0.53 -6.44
N ASN A 22 -22.47 0.18 -7.51
CA ASN A 22 -22.16 -0.40 -8.81
C ASN A 22 -20.78 -1.10 -8.78
N ILE A 23 -19.77 -0.46 -8.19
CA ILE A 23 -18.40 -1.04 -8.13
C ILE A 23 -18.36 -2.34 -7.33
N TYR A 24 -19.17 -2.44 -6.28
CA TYR A 24 -19.14 -3.58 -5.35
C TYR A 24 -20.33 -4.53 -5.54
N LYS A 25 -21.12 -4.37 -6.61
CA LYS A 25 -22.34 -5.16 -6.86
C LYS A 25 -22.02 -6.64 -7.07
N ASP A 26 -20.98 -6.91 -7.86
CA ASP A 26 -20.65 -8.26 -8.35
C ASP A 26 -19.55 -8.94 -7.52
N LEU A 27 -19.09 -8.31 -6.45
CA LEU A 27 -18.11 -8.90 -5.54
C LEU A 27 -18.71 -10.06 -4.76
N ASN A 28 -18.27 -11.27 -5.09
CA ASN A 28 -18.73 -12.47 -4.42
C ASN A 28 -17.98 -12.67 -3.09
N ILE A 29 -18.69 -12.62 -1.98
CA ILE A 29 -18.09 -12.85 -0.66
C ILE A 29 -17.99 -14.36 -0.46
N ARG A 30 -16.78 -14.87 -0.21
CA ARG A 30 -16.55 -16.29 0.09
C ARG A 30 -16.52 -16.57 1.60
N CYS A 31 -15.97 -15.65 2.38
CA CYS A 31 -15.79 -15.83 3.82
C CYS A 31 -15.84 -14.51 4.58
N CYS A 32 -15.95 -14.60 5.90
CA CYS A 32 -15.89 -13.46 6.80
C CYS A 32 -14.50 -12.79 6.72
N PRO A 33 -14.40 -11.50 6.38
CA PRO A 33 -13.11 -10.81 6.23
C PRO A 33 -12.37 -10.62 7.56
N THR A 34 -12.99 -10.91 8.70
CA THR A 34 -12.38 -10.73 10.03
C THR A 34 -11.89 -12.03 10.65
N CYS A 35 -12.50 -13.18 10.34
CA CYS A 35 -12.15 -14.45 10.97
C CYS A 35 -12.02 -15.63 10.00
N GLY A 36 -12.21 -15.40 8.69
CA GLY A 36 -12.09 -16.43 7.66
C GLY A 36 -13.22 -17.46 7.59
N SER A 37 -14.22 -17.39 8.48
CA SER A 37 -15.34 -18.36 8.47
C SER A 37 -16.25 -18.16 7.25
N GLU A 38 -16.59 -19.25 6.57
CA GLU A 38 -17.56 -19.29 5.46
C GLU A 38 -19.02 -19.28 5.94
N ILE A 39 -19.24 -19.38 7.26
CA ILE A 39 -20.58 -19.44 7.84
C ILE A 39 -21.04 -18.02 8.19
N TYR A 40 -21.91 -17.46 7.35
CA TYR A 40 -22.53 -16.16 7.55
C TYR A 40 -23.95 -16.11 6.99
N ILE A 41 -24.74 -15.14 7.45
CA ILE A 41 -26.12 -14.91 7.01
C ILE A 41 -26.28 -13.50 6.43
N LYS A 42 -27.30 -13.30 5.61
CA LYS A 42 -27.76 -11.96 5.22
C LYS A 42 -28.35 -11.25 6.45
N TYR A 43 -27.96 -10.00 6.68
CA TYR A 43 -28.30 -9.21 7.87
C TYR A 43 -28.80 -7.81 7.47
N GLY A 44 -29.83 -7.76 6.63
CA GLY A 44 -30.41 -6.53 6.08
C GLY A 44 -29.54 -5.84 5.04
N SER A 45 -29.90 -4.61 4.67
CA SER A 45 -29.16 -3.79 3.72
C SER A 45 -29.05 -2.34 4.19
N TYR A 46 -28.07 -1.60 3.68
CA TYR A 46 -27.92 -0.17 3.93
C TYR A 46 -27.56 0.55 2.64
N LYS A 47 -28.34 1.57 2.26
CA LYS A 47 -28.18 2.32 0.99
C LYS A 47 -28.07 1.38 -0.24
N GLY A 48 -28.87 0.31 -0.26
CA GLY A 48 -28.88 -0.68 -1.33
C GLY A 48 -27.69 -1.64 -1.37
N ILE A 49 -26.81 -1.63 -0.36
CA ILE A 49 -25.71 -2.59 -0.20
C ILE A 49 -26.12 -3.65 0.82
N GLN A 50 -26.01 -4.92 0.44
CA GLN A 50 -26.28 -6.06 1.30
C GLN A 50 -25.29 -6.11 2.47
N ARG A 51 -25.80 -6.32 3.69
CA ARG A 51 -24.99 -6.60 4.87
C ARG A 51 -25.08 -8.09 5.21
N TYR A 52 -24.00 -8.61 5.77
CA TYR A 52 -23.88 -9.98 6.24
C TYR A 52 -23.42 -9.98 7.70
N GLN A 53 -23.75 -11.04 8.42
CA GLN A 53 -23.26 -11.28 9.77
C GLN A 53 -22.60 -12.65 9.83
N CYS A 54 -21.35 -12.68 10.28
CA CYS A 54 -20.64 -13.94 10.51
C CYS A 54 -21.21 -14.65 11.73
N LYS A 55 -21.45 -15.96 11.65
CA LYS A 55 -21.95 -16.76 12.78
C LYS A 55 -20.86 -17.18 13.77
N LYS A 56 -19.59 -17.14 13.37
CA LYS A 56 -18.46 -17.49 14.24
C LYS A 56 -18.02 -16.32 15.13
N CYS A 57 -17.86 -15.13 14.58
CA CYS A 57 -17.36 -13.96 15.31
C CYS A 57 -18.42 -12.88 15.56
N ASN A 58 -19.67 -13.09 15.12
CA ASN A 58 -20.81 -12.17 15.24
C ASN A 58 -20.63 -10.76 14.63
N LYS A 59 -19.51 -10.51 13.94
CA LYS A 59 -19.25 -9.23 13.26
C LYS A 59 -20.03 -9.13 11.95
N THR A 60 -20.47 -7.91 11.65
CA THR A 60 -21.14 -7.60 10.38
C THR A 60 -20.15 -7.09 9.33
N PHE A 61 -20.38 -7.45 8.07
CA PHE A 61 -19.59 -7.03 6.93
C PHE A 61 -20.48 -6.83 5.69
N SER A 62 -19.94 -6.29 4.62
CA SER A 62 -20.61 -6.14 3.32
C SER A 62 -19.58 -6.28 2.20
N ASN A 63 -20.03 -6.23 0.95
CA ASN A 63 -19.15 -6.18 -0.23
C ASN A 63 -18.17 -5.00 -0.18
N THR A 64 -18.46 -3.97 0.63
CA THR A 64 -17.60 -2.79 0.81
C THR A 64 -16.69 -2.85 2.02
N THR A 65 -16.72 -3.95 2.80
CA THR A 65 -15.78 -4.15 3.91
C THR A 65 -14.36 -4.26 3.38
N ASN A 66 -13.40 -3.65 4.07
CA ASN A 66 -11.99 -3.50 3.65
C ASN A 66 -11.76 -2.73 2.33
N SER A 67 -12.81 -2.16 1.72
CA SER A 67 -12.64 -1.28 0.57
C SER A 67 -12.20 0.13 0.97
N LEU A 68 -11.73 0.90 -0.02
CA LEU A 68 -11.40 2.33 0.13
C LEU A 68 -12.58 3.11 0.76
N TRP A 69 -13.80 2.84 0.31
CA TRP A 69 -15.01 3.51 0.79
C TRP A 69 -15.70 2.84 1.98
N SER A 70 -15.09 1.81 2.59
CA SER A 70 -15.62 1.17 3.80
C SER A 70 -16.06 2.20 4.85
N TYR A 71 -17.28 2.11 5.35
CA TYR A 71 -17.86 3.06 6.33
C TYR A 71 -17.87 4.54 5.93
N SER A 72 -17.47 4.92 4.72
CA SER A 72 -17.55 6.31 4.27
C SER A 72 -18.99 6.68 3.98
N LYS A 73 -19.43 7.81 4.55
CA LYS A 73 -20.73 8.43 4.31
C LYS A 73 -20.67 9.54 3.26
N LYS A 74 -19.47 9.87 2.77
CA LYS A 74 -19.24 10.94 1.78
C LYS A 74 -19.47 10.44 0.36
N ASN A 75 -19.78 11.37 -0.54
CA ASN A 75 -19.98 11.09 -1.95
C ASN A 75 -18.68 10.55 -2.59
N PRO A 76 -18.74 9.51 -3.44
CA PRO A 76 -17.60 9.05 -4.24
C PRO A 76 -16.85 10.17 -4.98
N LYS A 77 -17.54 11.19 -5.49
CA LYS A 77 -16.91 12.36 -6.13
C LYS A 77 -15.88 13.04 -5.23
N LEU A 78 -16.21 13.23 -3.96
CA LEU A 78 -15.31 13.84 -2.98
C LEU A 78 -14.04 13.00 -2.74
N TRP A 79 -14.15 11.67 -2.87
CA TRP A 79 -12.99 10.79 -2.78
C TRP A 79 -12.08 10.88 -3.99
N ILE A 80 -12.66 11.04 -5.17
CA ILE A 80 -11.92 11.22 -6.42
C ILE A 80 -11.11 12.53 -6.35
N GLU A 81 -11.75 13.64 -5.99
CA GLU A 81 -11.06 14.92 -5.77
C GLU A 81 -9.97 14.79 -4.70
N PHE A 82 -10.21 14.01 -3.63
CA PHE A 82 -9.17 13.74 -2.63
C PHE A 82 -7.98 12.93 -3.19
N LEU A 83 -8.24 11.94 -4.05
CA LEU A 83 -7.21 11.14 -4.70
C LEU A 83 -6.36 12.00 -5.63
N GLU A 84 -6.97 12.89 -6.40
CA GLU A 84 -6.29 13.88 -7.26
C GLU A 84 -5.32 14.72 -6.44
N LEU A 85 -5.80 15.35 -5.37
CA LEU A 85 -4.97 16.17 -4.48
C LEU A 85 -3.83 15.36 -3.82
N MET A 86 -4.05 14.07 -3.55
CA MET A 86 -3.03 13.16 -3.03
C MET A 86 -1.95 12.85 -4.09
N ILE A 87 -2.33 12.63 -5.35
CA ILE A 87 -1.43 12.41 -6.48
C ILE A 87 -0.59 13.67 -6.75
N GLU A 88 -1.21 14.85 -6.65
CA GLU A 88 -0.54 16.16 -6.70
C GLU A 88 0.33 16.46 -5.46
N LYS A 89 0.42 15.52 -4.49
CA LYS A 89 1.22 15.63 -3.27
C LYS A 89 0.84 16.81 -2.38
N LYS A 90 -0.43 17.25 -2.41
CA LYS A 90 -0.92 18.33 -1.54
C LYS A 90 -0.93 17.90 -0.07
N SER A 91 -0.85 18.88 0.84
CA SER A 91 -0.87 18.61 2.28
C SER A 91 -2.28 18.22 2.76
N LEU A 92 -2.38 17.42 3.82
CA LEU A 92 -3.68 17.04 4.38
C LEU A 92 -4.52 18.24 4.85
N ARG A 93 -3.86 19.33 5.30
CA ARG A 93 -4.55 20.57 5.68
C ARG A 93 -5.15 21.25 4.46
N PHE A 94 -4.39 21.33 3.37
CA PHE A 94 -4.89 21.85 2.09
C PHE A 94 -6.07 21.01 1.58
N CYS A 95 -5.96 19.68 1.58
CA CYS A 95 -7.07 18.81 1.17
C CYS A 95 -8.30 19.00 2.06
N ALA A 96 -8.11 19.14 3.37
CA ALA A 96 -9.20 19.34 4.32
C ALA A 96 -9.96 20.65 4.08
N GLU A 97 -9.23 21.73 3.85
CA GLU A 97 -9.78 23.05 3.51
C GLU A 97 -10.47 23.04 2.15
N LYS A 98 -9.78 22.57 1.10
CA LYS A 98 -10.28 22.56 -0.28
C LYS A 98 -11.56 21.73 -0.44
N LEU A 99 -11.65 20.60 0.26
CA LEU A 99 -12.78 19.67 0.16
C LEU A 99 -13.82 19.86 1.28
N ASN A 100 -13.63 20.85 2.15
CA ASN A 100 -14.47 21.12 3.31
C ASN A 100 -14.73 19.85 4.17
N ILE A 101 -13.66 19.15 4.52
CA ILE A 101 -13.66 17.98 5.42
C ILE A 101 -12.79 18.22 6.64
N ASN A 102 -13.08 17.53 7.73
CA ASN A 102 -12.22 17.58 8.91
C ASN A 102 -10.83 16.98 8.59
N LEU A 103 -9.75 17.60 9.09
CA LEU A 103 -8.37 17.12 8.94
C LEU A 103 -8.20 15.64 9.35
N VAL A 104 -8.89 15.20 10.40
CA VAL A 104 -8.89 13.80 10.84
C VAL A 104 -9.50 12.88 9.77
N THR A 105 -10.54 13.34 9.07
CA THR A 105 -11.13 12.59 7.96
C THR A 105 -10.14 12.46 6.81
N ALA A 106 -9.48 13.57 6.42
CA ALA A 106 -8.42 13.55 5.41
C ALA A 106 -7.27 12.59 5.78
N PHE A 107 -6.87 12.57 7.06
CA PHE A 107 -5.87 11.64 7.57
C PHE A 107 -6.29 10.18 7.42
N TYR A 108 -7.50 9.81 7.86
CA TYR A 108 -8.02 8.45 7.68
C TYR A 108 -8.15 8.05 6.21
N TRP A 109 -8.55 8.99 5.35
CA TRP A 109 -8.66 8.75 3.91
C TRP A 109 -7.31 8.46 3.30
N ARG A 110 -6.27 9.24 3.63
CA ARG A 110 -4.90 8.97 3.20
C ARG A 110 -4.44 7.58 3.62
N HIS A 111 -4.72 7.14 4.84
CA HIS A 111 -4.35 5.80 5.29
C HIS A 111 -5.02 4.70 4.46
N LYS A 112 -6.30 4.88 4.11
CA LYS A 112 -7.02 3.92 3.26
C LYS A 112 -6.49 3.86 1.83
N VAL A 113 -6.18 5.03 1.25
CA VAL A 113 -5.56 5.13 -0.08
C VAL A 113 -4.21 4.43 -0.08
N LEU A 114 -3.33 4.77 0.86
CA LEU A 114 -2.01 4.16 0.95
C LEU A 114 -2.07 2.66 1.19
N HIS A 115 -3.01 2.18 2.02
CA HIS A 115 -3.22 0.75 2.23
C HIS A 115 -3.68 0.03 0.95
N ALA A 116 -4.59 0.63 0.16
CA ALA A 116 -5.00 0.06 -1.11
C ALA A 116 -3.82 -0.02 -2.09
N LEU A 117 -3.05 1.06 -2.23
CA LEU A 117 -1.87 1.08 -3.09
C LEU A 117 -0.82 0.04 -2.68
N THR A 118 -0.65 -0.25 -1.39
CA THR A 118 0.29 -1.30 -0.96
C THR A 118 -0.12 -2.72 -1.33
N LEU A 119 -1.42 -2.97 -1.53
CA LEU A 119 -1.91 -4.30 -1.96
C LEU A 119 -1.67 -4.53 -3.45
N ASP A 120 -1.80 -3.47 -4.26
CA ASP A 120 -1.73 -3.58 -5.72
C ASP A 120 -0.29 -3.43 -6.28
N SER A 121 0.60 -2.75 -5.54
CA SER A 121 1.92 -2.34 -6.07
C SER A 121 3.07 -3.29 -5.77
N THR A 122 2.88 -4.36 -5.00
CA THR A 122 3.98 -5.30 -4.70
C THR A 122 3.96 -6.45 -5.70
N PRO A 123 4.90 -6.49 -6.68
CA PRO A 123 4.96 -7.62 -7.60
C PRO A 123 5.38 -8.89 -6.85
N ASP A 124 4.82 -10.03 -7.25
CA ASP A 124 5.20 -11.35 -6.71
C ASP A 124 6.66 -11.68 -7.06
N LEU A 125 7.10 -11.27 -8.25
CA LEU A 125 8.46 -11.47 -8.76
C LEU A 125 9.00 -10.22 -9.46
N LEU A 126 10.29 -9.95 -9.26
CA LEU A 126 11.11 -8.98 -10.00
C LEU A 126 11.89 -9.74 -11.07
N ARG A 127 11.85 -9.23 -12.31
CA ARG A 127 12.40 -9.91 -13.49
C ARG A 127 13.41 -9.06 -14.26
N GLY A 128 14.31 -9.75 -14.95
CA GLY A 128 15.28 -9.17 -15.88
C GLY A 128 16.39 -8.40 -15.18
N ILE A 129 16.67 -7.18 -15.64
CA ILE A 129 17.64 -6.29 -15.00
C ILE A 129 16.94 -5.55 -13.86
N ILE A 130 17.35 -5.86 -12.63
CA ILE A 130 16.77 -5.31 -11.41
C ILE A 130 17.69 -4.23 -10.86
N TYR A 131 17.27 -2.99 -10.96
CA TYR A 131 17.96 -1.86 -10.37
C TYR A 131 17.56 -1.71 -8.90
N ILE A 132 18.53 -1.78 -8.00
CA ILE A 132 18.32 -1.69 -6.57
C ILE A 132 18.97 -0.44 -5.98
N ASN A 133 18.24 0.24 -5.12
CA ASN A 133 18.71 1.40 -4.37
C ASN A 133 18.14 1.38 -2.95
N LYS A 134 18.77 2.10 -2.03
CA LYS A 134 18.26 2.29 -0.68
C LYS A 134 18.20 3.75 -0.30
N ILE A 135 17.21 4.09 0.52
CA ILE A 135 17.06 5.37 1.18
C ILE A 135 17.03 5.13 2.68
N ILE A 136 17.81 5.89 3.44
CA ILE A 136 17.82 5.81 4.90
C ILE A 136 17.10 7.04 5.44
N ILE A 137 16.01 6.81 6.18
CA ILE A 137 15.29 7.86 6.90
C ILE A 137 15.38 7.63 8.40
N LYS A 138 15.24 8.69 9.20
CA LYS A 138 15.11 8.53 10.65
C LYS A 138 13.70 8.06 11.00
N GLU A 139 13.60 7.23 12.04
CA GLU A 139 12.32 6.90 12.65
C GLU A 139 11.51 8.14 12.96
N ASN A 140 10.22 8.05 12.65
CA ASN A 140 9.27 9.11 12.86
C ASN A 140 8.22 8.64 13.86
N PHE A 141 8.16 9.31 15.02
CA PHE A 141 7.20 9.03 16.09
C PHE A 141 6.01 10.00 16.07
N LYS A 142 5.81 10.76 14.98
CA LYS A 142 4.62 11.62 14.85
C LYS A 142 3.36 10.77 14.96
N GLY A 143 2.51 11.11 15.93
CA GLY A 143 1.26 10.40 16.22
C GLY A 143 1.38 9.26 17.24
N CYS A 144 2.60 8.91 17.70
CA CYS A 144 2.77 8.00 18.83
C CYS A 144 2.42 8.72 20.13
N ARG A 145 1.37 8.25 20.83
CA ARG A 145 0.95 8.81 22.12
C ARG A 145 1.79 8.32 23.30
N ASN A 146 2.33 7.10 23.18
CA ASN A 146 3.16 6.46 24.19
C ASN A 146 4.54 6.19 23.57
N ILE A 147 5.38 7.24 23.50
CA ILE A 147 6.78 7.03 23.17
C ILE A 147 7.42 6.53 24.46
N GLU A 148 7.79 5.25 24.50
CA GLU A 148 8.60 4.70 25.59
C GLU A 148 9.98 5.37 25.56
N VAL A 149 10.08 6.56 26.13
CA VAL A 149 11.36 7.20 26.46
C VAL A 149 11.90 6.48 27.69
N SER A 150 12.15 5.18 27.55
CA SER A 150 13.03 4.51 28.49
C SER A 150 14.42 5.14 28.32
N ALA A 151 15.16 5.30 29.41
CA ALA A 151 16.54 5.80 29.41
C ALA A 151 17.50 5.03 28.46
N LYS A 152 17.03 3.95 27.80
CA LYS A 152 17.72 3.16 26.78
C LYS A 152 17.51 3.62 25.33
N ILE A 153 16.52 4.46 25.00
CA ILE A 153 16.34 5.02 23.64
C ILE A 153 17.00 6.40 23.58
N THR A 154 18.32 6.43 23.45
CA THR A 154 19.11 7.67 23.36
C THR A 154 19.06 8.33 21.99
N ARG A 155 18.69 7.59 20.93
CA ARG A 155 18.64 8.10 19.55
C ARG A 155 17.55 7.47 18.69
N ARG A 156 17.06 8.24 17.70
CA ARG A 156 16.18 7.72 16.65
C ARG A 156 16.95 6.74 15.76
N LYS A 157 16.38 5.55 15.55
CA LYS A 157 17.00 4.53 14.70
C LYS A 157 16.84 4.89 13.22
N ASN A 158 17.71 4.32 12.40
CA ASN A 158 17.63 4.45 10.96
C ASN A 158 16.62 3.43 10.42
N ILE A 159 15.65 3.86 9.61
CA ILE A 159 14.80 2.97 8.83
C ILE A 159 15.36 2.93 7.41
N TRP A 160 15.71 1.73 6.97
CA TRP A 160 16.27 1.48 5.66
C TRP A 160 15.14 1.06 4.73
N ILE A 161 14.85 1.91 3.75
CA ILE A 161 13.86 1.67 2.71
C ILE A 161 14.62 1.19 1.49
N LEU A 162 14.27 0.02 1.00
CA LEU A 162 14.84 -0.51 -0.23
C LEU A 162 13.85 -0.32 -1.36
N ALA A 163 14.35 0.18 -2.49
CA ALA A 163 13.64 0.28 -3.74
C ALA A 163 14.32 -0.64 -4.76
N ALA A 164 13.55 -1.50 -5.41
CA ALA A 164 14.00 -2.34 -6.52
C ALA A 164 13.04 -2.13 -7.70
N LYS A 165 13.58 -1.93 -8.90
CA LYS A 165 12.81 -1.83 -10.13
C LYS A 165 13.33 -2.85 -11.14
N GLY A 166 12.48 -3.77 -11.57
CA GLY A 166 12.75 -4.71 -12.66
C GLY A 166 12.15 -4.25 -14.00
N GLN A 167 12.01 -5.20 -14.92
CA GLN A 167 11.30 -5.01 -16.17
C GLN A 167 9.77 -4.94 -15.97
N GLU A 168 9.03 -4.54 -17.02
CA GLU A 168 7.55 -4.47 -17.02
C GLU A 168 6.96 -3.56 -15.92
N ASP A 169 7.70 -2.51 -15.54
CA ASP A 169 7.36 -1.62 -14.42
C ASP A 169 7.13 -2.32 -13.07
N SER A 170 7.65 -3.55 -12.91
CA SER A 170 7.72 -4.23 -11.61
C SER A 170 8.59 -3.41 -10.66
N MET A 171 7.96 -2.81 -9.64
CA MET A 171 8.65 -1.98 -8.66
C MET A 171 8.29 -2.45 -7.26
N PHE A 172 9.30 -2.62 -6.44
CA PHE A 172 9.19 -2.99 -5.05
C PHE A 172 9.81 -1.88 -4.20
N VAL A 173 9.05 -1.28 -3.29
CA VAL A 173 9.57 -0.29 -2.33
C VAL A 173 9.04 -0.61 -0.95
N GLN A 174 9.92 -0.99 -0.02
CA GLN A 174 9.51 -1.30 1.36
C GLN A 174 10.58 -0.93 2.40
N PRO A 175 10.16 -0.58 3.63
CA PRO A 175 11.07 -0.55 4.77
C PRO A 175 11.51 -1.97 5.11
N ILE A 176 12.81 -2.24 5.01
CA ILE A 176 13.38 -3.58 5.21
C ILE A 176 14.08 -3.68 6.56
N PHE A 177 14.96 -2.73 6.88
CA PHE A 177 15.80 -2.81 8.08
C PHE A 177 15.56 -1.67 9.06
N LYS A 178 15.84 -1.97 10.33
CA LYS A 178 15.85 -1.01 11.42
C LYS A 178 17.23 -1.01 12.06
N ASP A 179 17.87 0.15 11.99
CA ASP A 179 19.21 0.50 12.46
C ASP A 179 20.36 -0.10 11.65
N PHE A 180 20.43 -1.42 11.51
CA PHE A 180 21.53 -2.14 10.85
C PHE A 180 21.04 -3.06 9.72
N TRP A 181 21.96 -3.43 8.83
CA TRP A 181 21.71 -4.37 7.73
C TRP A 181 21.56 -5.81 8.24
N ASP A 182 20.54 -6.53 7.79
CA ASP A 182 20.28 -7.93 8.14
C ASP A 182 20.16 -8.79 6.87
N TRP A 183 21.12 -9.67 6.64
CA TRP A 183 21.13 -10.52 5.45
C TRP A 183 19.94 -11.48 5.40
N LYS A 184 19.49 -12.03 6.52
CA LYS A 184 18.36 -12.96 6.55
C LYS A 184 17.09 -12.26 6.11
N ILE A 185 16.81 -11.09 6.68
CA ILE A 185 15.65 -10.28 6.30
C ILE A 185 15.74 -9.85 4.84
N PHE A 186 16.94 -9.50 4.36
CA PHE A 186 17.15 -9.19 2.95
C PHE A 186 16.76 -10.35 2.04
N TYR A 187 17.26 -11.56 2.33
CA TYR A 187 16.97 -12.73 1.52
C TYR A 187 15.47 -13.07 1.54
N GLU A 188 14.85 -13.07 2.71
CA GLU A 188 13.42 -13.38 2.87
C GLU A 188 12.50 -12.35 2.18
N LYS A 189 12.85 -11.06 2.23
CA LYS A 189 11.99 -9.99 1.71
C LYS A 189 12.28 -9.59 0.27
N ILE A 190 13.52 -9.73 -0.21
CA ILE A 190 13.92 -9.23 -1.52
C ILE A 190 14.30 -10.38 -2.42
N TYR A 191 15.30 -11.15 -2.01
CA TYR A 191 15.87 -12.18 -2.87
C TYR A 191 14.86 -13.29 -3.22
N SER A 192 13.99 -13.66 -2.29
CA SER A 192 12.89 -14.59 -2.53
C SER A 192 11.94 -14.15 -3.65
N ARG A 193 11.94 -12.86 -3.98
CA ARG A 193 11.13 -12.25 -5.06
C ARG A 193 11.93 -12.03 -6.33
N VAL A 194 13.19 -12.41 -6.40
CA VAL A 194 14.03 -12.25 -7.60
C VAL A 194 13.95 -13.52 -8.44
N GLU A 195 13.59 -13.40 -9.71
CA GLU A 195 13.58 -14.54 -10.62
C GLU A 195 15.00 -15.05 -10.91
N LYS A 196 15.17 -16.38 -11.04
CA LYS A 196 16.47 -17.06 -11.13
C LYS A 196 17.40 -16.58 -12.25
N ASN A 197 16.89 -15.99 -13.33
CA ASN A 197 17.71 -15.50 -14.44
C ASN A 197 17.85 -13.98 -14.44
N SER A 198 17.50 -13.33 -13.33
CA SER A 198 17.58 -11.88 -13.20
C SER A 198 18.94 -11.44 -12.67
N HIS A 199 19.37 -10.25 -13.09
CA HIS A 199 20.61 -9.63 -12.66
C HIS A 199 20.32 -8.39 -11.82
N ILE A 200 20.93 -8.31 -10.64
CA ILE A 200 20.78 -7.15 -9.76
C ILE A 200 21.91 -6.16 -10.03
N ILE A 201 21.55 -4.91 -10.28
CA ILE A 201 22.47 -3.78 -10.45
C ILE A 201 22.22 -2.77 -9.33
N SER A 202 23.27 -2.42 -8.60
CA SER A 202 23.23 -1.41 -7.55
C SER A 202 24.07 -0.18 -7.90
N TYR A 203 23.61 1.01 -7.53
CA TYR A 203 24.36 2.25 -7.72
C TYR A 203 24.87 2.82 -6.40
N GLY A 204 26.19 2.99 -6.29
CA GLY A 204 26.80 3.82 -5.25
C GLY A 204 26.69 3.32 -3.81
N ASP A 205 26.25 2.08 -3.58
CA ASP A 205 26.07 1.54 -2.23
C ASP A 205 26.86 0.26 -1.97
N ARG A 206 27.77 0.28 -0.99
CA ARG A 206 28.66 -0.85 -0.68
C ARG A 206 27.90 -2.14 -0.33
N TYR A 207 26.81 -2.05 0.45
CA TYR A 207 26.06 -3.25 0.85
C TYR A 207 25.33 -3.85 -0.35
N LEU A 208 24.70 -3.00 -1.17
CA LEU A 208 24.00 -3.45 -2.37
C LEU A 208 24.96 -3.94 -3.46
N SER A 209 26.16 -3.38 -3.57
CA SER A 209 27.19 -3.90 -4.48
C SER A 209 27.63 -5.31 -4.10
N LEU A 210 27.77 -5.61 -2.80
CA LEU A 210 28.08 -6.96 -2.33
C LEU A 210 26.94 -7.94 -2.62
N VAL A 211 25.68 -7.51 -2.41
CA VAL A 211 24.48 -8.27 -2.80
C VAL A 211 24.52 -8.60 -4.30
N ALA A 212 24.68 -7.59 -5.14
CA ALA A 212 24.69 -7.72 -6.59
C ALA A 212 25.79 -8.69 -7.06
N GLN A 213 26.99 -8.59 -6.50
CA GLN A 213 28.12 -9.47 -6.83
C GLN A 213 27.86 -10.92 -6.41
N ASN A 214 27.34 -11.16 -5.20
CA ASN A 214 27.09 -12.52 -4.71
C ASN A 214 26.02 -13.25 -5.54
N ILE A 215 24.97 -12.52 -5.92
CA ILE A 215 23.86 -13.07 -6.71
C ILE A 215 24.28 -13.31 -8.16
N THR A 216 25.05 -12.39 -8.74
CA THR A 216 25.57 -12.57 -10.10
C THR A 216 26.50 -13.79 -10.18
N LYS A 217 27.31 -14.03 -9.14
CA LYS A 217 28.18 -15.22 -9.06
C LYS A 217 27.41 -16.53 -8.92
N SER A 218 26.25 -16.56 -8.26
CA SER A 218 25.43 -17.77 -8.13
C SER A 218 24.65 -18.15 -9.40
N HIS A 219 24.53 -17.23 -10.36
CA HIS A 219 23.80 -17.44 -11.62
C HIS A 219 24.69 -17.63 -12.85
N LEU A 220 26.02 -17.58 -12.70
CA LEU A 220 26.93 -18.00 -13.76
C LEU A 220 26.93 -19.54 -13.83
N PRO A 221 26.71 -20.15 -15.02
CA PRO A 221 26.90 -21.58 -15.18
C PRO A 221 28.36 -21.93 -14.80
N ARG A 222 28.53 -22.97 -13.97
CA ARG A 222 29.83 -23.58 -13.72
C ARG A 222 30.41 -24.16 -15.01
#